data_AF-A0A6Q8PHH1-F1
#
_entry.id   AF-A0A6Q8PHH1-F1
#
_cell.length_a   1.000
_cell.length_b   1.000
_cell.length_c   1.000
_cell.angle_alpha   90.00
_cell.angle_beta   90.00
_cell.angle_gamma   90.00
#
_symmetry.space_group_name_H-M   'P 1'
#
loop_
_entity.id
_entity.type
_entity.pdbx_description
1 polymer ?
#
loop_
_entity_poly.entity_id
_entity_poly.type
_entity_poly.pdbx_seq_one_letter_code
_entity_poly.pdbx_strand_id
1 'polypeptide(L)'
;MEDSGKTFSSEEEEANYWKDLAMTYKQRAENTQEELREFQEGSREYEAELETQLQQIETRNRDLLSENNRLRMELETIKEKFEVQHSEGYRQISALEDDLAQTKAIKDQLQKYIRELEQANDDLERAKRFAAGTGRAAEAGETQDPHAQLSGS
;
A
#
# COMPACT_ATOMS: atom_id res chain seq x y z
N MET A 1 -58.88 44.23 -32.35
CA MET A 1 -59.17 45.64 -32.72
C MET A 1 -60.40 45.58 -33.61
N GLU A 2 -61.55 45.51 -32.99
CA GLU A 2 -62.87 45.51 -33.64
C GLU A 2 -63.71 46.50 -32.84
N ASP A 3 -63.74 47.75 -33.27
CA ASP A 3 -64.66 48.75 -32.71
C ASP A 3 -64.96 49.85 -33.75
N SER A 4 -65.31 49.43 -34.96
CA SER A 4 -65.58 50.34 -36.08
C SER A 4 -67.05 50.27 -36.51
N GLY A 5 -67.97 50.12 -35.56
CA GLY A 5 -69.40 49.99 -35.88
C GLY A 5 -70.39 50.03 -34.72
N LYS A 6 -70.01 50.45 -33.50
CA LYS A 6 -70.98 50.61 -32.40
C LYS A 6 -71.71 51.94 -32.51
N THR A 7 -73.02 51.86 -32.71
CA THR A 7 -73.94 53.01 -32.68
C THR A 7 -74.70 52.99 -31.36
N PHE A 8 -74.67 54.09 -30.62
CA PHE A 8 -75.35 54.24 -29.34
C PHE A 8 -76.73 54.89 -29.52
N SER A 9 -77.68 54.48 -28.69
CA SER A 9 -79.06 54.98 -28.71
C SER A 9 -79.19 56.31 -27.94
N SER A 10 -78.25 56.59 -27.02
CA SER A 10 -78.15 57.84 -26.25
C SER A 10 -76.70 58.10 -25.81
N GLU A 11 -76.40 59.36 -25.48
CA GLU A 11 -75.11 59.76 -24.89
C GLU A 11 -74.83 59.04 -23.55
N GLU A 12 -75.88 58.71 -22.80
CA GLU A 12 -75.76 57.98 -21.53
C GLU A 12 -75.37 56.52 -21.73
N GLU A 13 -75.90 55.86 -22.78
CA GLU A 13 -75.51 54.51 -23.17
C GLU A 13 -74.04 54.46 -23.62
N GLU A 14 -73.61 55.45 -24.41
CA GLU A 14 -72.22 55.59 -24.83
C GLU A 14 -71.27 55.77 -23.65
N ALA A 15 -71.60 56.69 -22.73
CA ALA A 15 -70.80 56.96 -21.55
C ALA A 15 -70.67 55.72 -20.64
N ASN A 16 -71.77 54.98 -20.44
CA ASN A 16 -71.75 53.75 -19.65
C ASN A 16 -70.93 52.65 -20.33
N TYR A 17 -71.06 52.48 -21.65
CA TYR A 17 -70.27 51.50 -22.40
C TYR A 17 -68.77 51.75 -22.27
N TRP A 18 -68.30 52.99 -22.51
CA TRP A 18 -66.88 53.32 -22.40
C TRP A 18 -66.36 53.20 -20.97
N LYS A 19 -67.20 53.52 -19.98
CA LYS A 19 -66.86 53.33 -18.55
C LYS A 19 -66.67 51.85 -18.21
N ASP A 20 -67.60 50.99 -18.62
CA ASP A 20 -67.52 49.54 -18.39
C ASP A 20 -66.32 48.92 -19.13
N LEU A 21 -66.06 49.36 -20.36
CA LEU A 21 -64.90 48.94 -21.12
C LEU A 21 -63.58 49.38 -20.44
N ALA A 22 -63.50 50.61 -19.96
CA ALA A 22 -62.35 51.12 -19.22
C ALA A 22 -62.14 50.35 -17.90
N MET A 23 -63.22 50.05 -17.16
CA MET A 23 -63.15 49.22 -15.95
C MET A 23 -62.67 47.79 -16.27
N THR A 24 -63.13 47.19 -17.37
CA THR A 24 -62.70 45.86 -17.81
C THR A 24 -61.21 45.83 -18.17
N TYR A 25 -60.73 46.81 -18.92
CA TYR A 25 -59.30 46.90 -19.26
C TYR A 25 -58.44 47.18 -18.03
N LYS A 26 -58.90 48.03 -17.11
CA LYS A 26 -58.21 48.28 -15.85
C LYS A 26 -58.05 46.98 -15.06
N GLN A 27 -59.13 46.23 -14.86
CA GLN A 27 -59.09 44.95 -14.14
C GLN A 27 -58.14 43.97 -14.82
N ARG A 28 -58.18 43.87 -16.15
CA ARG A 28 -57.29 42.99 -16.91
C ARG A 28 -55.82 43.39 -16.74
N ALA A 29 -55.52 44.68 -16.78
CA ALA A 29 -54.16 45.19 -16.59
C ALA A 29 -53.66 44.89 -15.16
N GLU A 30 -54.50 45.07 -14.15
CA GLU A 30 -54.19 44.75 -12.75
C GLU A 30 -53.91 43.26 -12.57
N ASN A 31 -54.77 42.38 -13.11
CA ASN A 31 -54.57 40.92 -13.05
C ASN A 31 -53.27 40.49 -13.74
N THR A 32 -53.02 40.95 -14.97
CA THR A 32 -51.78 40.61 -15.68
C THR A 32 -50.53 41.15 -14.97
N GLN A 33 -50.63 42.29 -14.30
CA GLN A 33 -49.54 42.82 -13.49
C GLN A 33 -49.29 41.96 -12.25
N GLU A 34 -50.33 41.42 -11.63
CA GLU A 34 -50.22 40.50 -10.49
C GLU A 34 -49.61 39.16 -10.91
N GLU A 35 -50.12 38.54 -11.98
CA GLU A 35 -49.56 37.31 -12.56
C GLU A 35 -48.06 37.47 -12.91
N LEU A 36 -47.68 38.62 -13.49
CA LEU A 36 -46.28 38.91 -13.78
C LEU A 36 -45.43 39.02 -12.52
N ARG A 37 -45.94 39.63 -11.45
CA ARG A 37 -45.23 39.74 -10.17
C ARG A 37 -45.01 38.36 -9.55
N GLU A 38 -46.04 37.53 -9.50
CA GLU A 38 -45.95 36.16 -8.98
C GLU A 38 -44.94 35.34 -9.79
N PHE A 39 -44.98 35.43 -11.11
CA PHE A 39 -44.02 34.74 -11.98
C PHE A 39 -42.57 35.20 -11.72
N GLN A 40 -42.36 36.51 -11.56
CA GLN A 40 -41.03 37.08 -11.28
C GLN A 40 -40.51 36.72 -9.89
N GLU A 41 -41.40 36.59 -8.90
CA GLU A 41 -41.04 36.16 -7.56
C GLU A 41 -40.67 34.68 -7.55
N GLY A 42 -41.54 33.81 -8.10
CA GLY A 42 -41.26 32.38 -8.21
C GLY A 42 -40.02 32.06 -9.05
N SER A 43 -39.75 32.84 -10.10
CA SER A 43 -38.50 32.70 -10.89
C SER A 43 -37.26 33.03 -10.05
N ARG A 44 -37.32 34.08 -9.23
CA ARG A 44 -36.21 34.47 -8.35
C ARG A 44 -35.97 33.46 -7.24
N GLU A 45 -37.03 32.92 -6.63
CA GLU A 45 -36.91 31.86 -5.64
C GLU A 45 -36.28 30.59 -6.23
N TYR A 46 -36.73 30.18 -7.41
CA TYR A 46 -36.18 29.03 -8.12
C TYR A 46 -34.71 29.22 -8.50
N GLU A 47 -34.33 30.40 -8.99
CA GLU A 47 -32.93 30.73 -9.27
C GLU A 47 -32.07 30.64 -8.00
N ALA A 48 -32.54 31.16 -6.87
CA ALA A 48 -31.83 31.07 -5.60
C ALA A 48 -31.67 29.63 -5.09
N GLU A 49 -32.67 28.77 -5.31
CA GLU A 49 -32.58 27.34 -5.00
C GLU A 49 -31.52 26.64 -5.87
N LEU A 50 -31.49 26.93 -7.18
CA LEU A 50 -30.50 26.38 -8.10
C LEU A 50 -29.08 26.84 -7.74
N GLU A 51 -28.89 28.12 -7.43
CA GLU A 51 -27.60 28.66 -6.97
C GLU A 51 -27.13 27.97 -5.69
N THR A 52 -28.03 27.76 -4.73
CA THR A 52 -27.72 27.05 -3.49
C THR A 52 -27.29 25.60 -3.76
N GLN A 53 -28.00 24.88 -4.64
CA GLN A 53 -27.63 23.52 -5.02
C GLN A 53 -26.28 23.47 -5.74
N LEU A 54 -26.03 24.41 -6.66
CA LEU A 54 -24.76 24.51 -7.37
C LEU A 54 -23.61 24.72 -6.38
N GLN A 55 -23.75 25.67 -5.45
CA GLN A 55 -22.72 25.95 -4.45
C GLN A 55 -22.43 24.74 -3.55
N GLN A 56 -23.47 23.99 -3.15
CA GLN A 56 -23.30 22.76 -2.38
C GLN A 56 -22.52 21.70 -3.16
N ILE A 57 -22.87 21.50 -4.44
CA ILE A 57 -22.18 20.53 -5.31
C ILE A 57 -20.73 20.94 -5.54
N GLU A 58 -20.46 22.21 -5.82
CA GLU A 58 -19.12 22.74 -6.01
C GLU A 58 -18.25 22.59 -4.76
N THR A 59 -18.83 22.86 -3.58
CA THR A 59 -18.15 22.68 -2.29
C THR A 59 -17.79 21.21 -2.07
N ARG A 60 -18.77 20.31 -2.24
CA ARG A 60 -18.55 18.87 -2.13
C ARG A 60 -17.50 18.36 -3.11
N ASN A 61 -17.49 18.88 -4.34
CA ASN A 61 -16.50 18.50 -5.36
C ASN A 61 -15.09 18.96 -4.94
N ARG A 62 -14.95 20.20 -4.47
CA ARG A 62 -13.70 20.72 -3.94
C ARG A 62 -13.17 19.87 -2.77
N ASP A 63 -14.04 19.50 -1.83
CA ASP A 63 -13.66 18.67 -0.69
C ASP A 63 -13.20 17.28 -1.13
N LEU A 64 -13.94 16.65 -2.06
CA LEU A 64 -13.57 15.35 -2.62
C LEU A 64 -12.24 15.41 -3.39
N LEU A 65 -11.96 16.47 -4.13
CA LEU A 65 -10.69 16.67 -4.82
C LEU A 65 -9.53 16.83 -3.84
N SER A 66 -9.72 17.62 -2.78
CA SER A 66 -8.74 17.78 -1.70
C SER A 66 -8.41 16.44 -1.04
N GLU A 67 -9.44 15.68 -0.70
CA GLU A 67 -9.30 14.37 -0.09
C GLU A 67 -8.63 13.36 -1.04
N ASN A 68 -8.98 13.38 -2.32
CA ASN A 68 -8.32 12.53 -3.32
C ASN A 68 -6.83 12.83 -3.43
N ASN A 69 -6.44 14.11 -3.42
CA ASN A 69 -5.05 14.52 -3.45
C ASN A 69 -4.30 14.07 -2.18
N ARG A 70 -4.92 14.22 -1.00
CA ARG A 70 -4.36 13.73 0.26
C ARG A 70 -4.11 12.22 0.21
N LEU A 71 -5.10 11.43 -0.19
CA LEU A 71 -4.99 9.98 -0.30
C LEU A 71 -3.93 9.55 -1.32
N ARG A 72 -3.80 10.27 -2.44
CA ARG A 72 -2.72 10.02 -3.43
C ARG A 72 -1.33 10.23 -2.82
N MET A 73 -1.13 11.30 -2.05
CA MET A 73 0.15 11.56 -1.38
C MET A 73 0.47 10.51 -0.32
N GLU A 74 -0.53 10.07 0.45
CA GLU A 74 -0.37 9.00 1.44
C GLU A 74 -0.01 7.67 0.78
N LEU A 75 -0.67 7.34 -0.33
CA LEU A 75 -0.38 6.16 -1.12
C LEU A 75 1.06 6.17 -1.67
N GLU A 76 1.53 7.32 -2.17
CA GLU A 76 2.90 7.45 -2.65
C GLU A 76 3.92 7.30 -1.51
N THR A 77 3.65 7.94 -0.38
CA THR A 77 4.50 7.82 0.82
C THR A 77 4.61 6.37 1.31
N ILE A 78 3.50 5.61 1.27
CA ILE A 78 3.50 4.19 1.67
C ILE A 78 4.27 3.34 0.67
N LYS A 79 4.12 3.61 -0.64
CA LYS A 79 4.90 2.90 -1.67
C LYS A 79 6.40 3.12 -1.51
N GLU A 80 6.84 4.36 -1.34
CA GLU A 80 8.26 4.67 -1.13
C GLU A 80 8.80 3.94 0.10
N LYS A 81 8.07 3.96 1.22
CA LYS A 81 8.47 3.22 2.44
C LYS A 81 8.54 1.72 2.20
N PHE A 82 7.56 1.17 1.48
CA PHE A 82 7.54 -0.25 1.16
C PHE A 82 8.74 -0.64 0.28
N GLU A 83 9.05 0.14 -0.75
CA GLU A 83 10.19 -0.12 -1.63
C GLU A 83 11.52 -0.08 -0.88
N VAL A 84 11.72 0.91 0.00
CA VAL A 84 12.90 1.02 0.86
C VAL A 84 13.00 -0.21 1.75
N GLN A 85 11.95 -0.53 2.52
CA GLN A 85 11.95 -1.67 3.43
C GLN A 85 12.15 -3.01 2.71
N HIS A 86 11.53 -3.18 1.54
CA HIS A 86 11.69 -4.36 0.71
C HIS A 86 13.13 -4.52 0.23
N SER A 87 13.75 -3.43 -0.25
CA SER A 87 15.15 -3.45 -0.69
C SER A 87 16.13 -3.74 0.45
N GLU A 88 15.85 -3.24 1.65
CA GLU A 88 16.65 -3.49 2.85
C GLU A 88 16.50 -4.93 3.32
N GLY A 89 15.27 -5.43 3.38
CA GLY A 89 14.98 -6.83 3.74
C GLY A 89 15.63 -7.80 2.76
N TYR A 90 15.58 -7.52 1.46
CA TYR A 90 16.25 -8.34 0.46
C TYR A 90 17.77 -8.38 0.66
N ARG A 91 18.40 -7.23 0.92
CA ARG A 91 19.84 -7.16 1.22
C ARG A 91 20.21 -7.94 2.49
N GLN A 92 19.40 -7.83 3.54
CA GLN A 92 19.62 -8.58 4.79
C GLN A 92 19.49 -10.09 4.59
N ILE A 93 18.48 -10.54 3.85
CA ILE A 93 18.28 -11.96 3.53
C ILE A 93 19.50 -12.48 2.76
N SER A 94 19.92 -11.78 1.71
CA SER A 94 21.09 -12.19 0.92
C SER A 94 22.37 -12.29 1.77
N ALA A 95 22.61 -11.33 2.66
CA ALA A 95 23.77 -11.37 3.56
C ALA A 95 23.70 -12.57 4.53
N LEU A 96 22.52 -12.85 5.09
CA LEU A 96 22.32 -14.01 5.97
C LEU A 96 22.48 -15.35 5.23
N GLU A 97 22.08 -15.42 3.96
CA GLU A 97 22.27 -16.60 3.12
C GLU A 97 23.77 -16.85 2.86
N ASP A 98 24.54 -15.80 2.59
CA ASP A 98 26.00 -15.87 2.41
C ASP A 98 26.70 -16.30 3.70
N ASP A 99 26.37 -15.69 4.84
CA ASP A 99 26.93 -16.05 6.16
C ASP A 99 26.61 -17.51 6.52
N LEU A 100 25.40 -17.97 6.22
CA LEU A 100 24.99 -19.35 6.42
C LEU A 100 25.79 -20.31 5.55
N ALA A 101 25.99 -19.97 4.27
CA ALA A 101 26.80 -20.76 3.35
C ALA A 101 28.26 -20.84 3.82
N GLN A 102 28.84 -19.72 4.26
CA GLN A 102 30.19 -19.67 4.81
C GLN A 102 30.31 -20.53 6.08
N THR A 103 29.34 -20.42 7.00
CA THR A 103 29.33 -21.20 8.24
C THR A 103 29.25 -22.70 7.96
N LYS A 104 28.42 -23.11 7.00
CA LYS A 104 28.34 -24.52 6.55
C LYS A 104 29.67 -24.98 5.96
N ALA A 105 30.31 -24.19 5.12
CA ALA A 105 31.60 -24.52 4.52
C ALA A 105 32.70 -24.68 5.60
N ILE A 106 32.77 -23.77 6.58
CA ILE A 106 33.70 -23.86 7.71
C ILE A 106 33.42 -25.12 8.53
N LYS A 107 32.15 -25.42 8.82
CA LYS A 107 31.76 -26.65 9.53
C LYS A 107 32.26 -27.90 8.79
N ASP A 108 32.07 -27.96 7.48
CA ASP A 108 32.50 -29.11 6.67
C ASP A 108 34.03 -29.25 6.64
N GLN A 109 34.77 -28.13 6.61
CA GLN A 109 36.23 -28.13 6.72
C GLN A 109 36.69 -28.62 8.09
N LEU A 110 36.09 -28.15 9.18
CA LEU A 110 36.42 -28.61 10.53
C LEU A 110 36.13 -30.11 10.71
N GLN A 111 35.03 -30.61 10.14
CA GLN A 111 34.73 -32.05 10.16
C GLN A 111 35.77 -32.89 9.42
N LYS A 112 36.30 -32.41 8.28
CA LYS A 112 37.40 -33.07 7.58
C LYS A 112 38.67 -33.05 8.43
N TYR A 113 39.00 -31.91 9.00
CA TYR A 113 40.18 -31.75 9.84
C TYR A 113 40.14 -32.64 11.09
N ILE A 114 38.98 -32.81 11.72
CA ILE A 114 38.79 -33.75 12.83
C ILE A 114 39.15 -35.18 12.40
N ARG A 115 38.65 -35.64 11.25
CA ARG A 115 38.96 -36.99 10.74
C ARG A 115 40.45 -37.17 10.43
N GLU A 116 41.10 -36.15 9.88
CA GLU A 116 42.54 -36.16 9.61
C GLU A 116 43.36 -36.27 10.92
N LEU A 117 42.95 -35.54 11.96
CA LEU A 117 43.58 -35.62 13.29
C LEU A 117 43.36 -36.99 13.94
N GLU A 118 42.15 -37.55 13.84
CA GLU A 118 41.84 -38.90 14.33
C GLU A 118 42.74 -39.94 13.64
N GLN A 119 42.87 -39.87 12.31
CA GLN A 119 43.73 -40.76 11.54
C GLN A 119 45.21 -40.63 11.94
N ALA A 120 45.72 -39.40 12.07
CA ALA A 120 47.10 -39.16 12.48
C ALA A 120 47.39 -39.68 13.90
N ASN A 121 46.40 -39.59 14.79
CA ASN A 121 46.51 -40.14 16.13
C ASN A 121 46.54 -41.68 16.13
N ASP A 122 45.68 -42.33 15.35
CA ASP A 122 45.69 -43.80 15.17
C ASP A 122 47.04 -44.30 14.63
N ASP A 123 47.63 -43.58 13.67
CA ASP A 123 48.93 -43.92 13.09
C ASP A 123 50.07 -43.72 14.10
N LEU A 124 50.00 -42.67 14.91
CA LEU A 124 50.95 -42.43 16.01
C LEU A 124 50.84 -43.50 17.10
N GLU A 125 49.63 -43.91 17.47
CA GLU A 125 49.43 -45.03 18.41
C GLU A 125 49.98 -46.35 17.86
N ARG A 126 49.75 -46.63 16.56
CA ARG A 126 50.34 -47.80 15.89
C ARG A 126 51.86 -47.78 15.93
N ALA A 127 52.47 -46.65 15.60
CA ALA A 127 53.92 -46.48 15.65
C ALA A 127 54.48 -46.69 17.08
N LYS A 128 53.81 -46.14 18.10
CA LYS A 128 54.16 -46.36 19.51
C LYS A 128 54.10 -47.84 19.90
N ARG A 129 53.04 -48.56 19.49
CA ARG A 129 52.89 -50.00 19.79
C ARG A 129 53.97 -50.83 19.09
N PHE A 130 54.29 -50.53 17.83
CA PHE A 130 55.37 -51.20 17.10
C PHE A 130 56.73 -50.97 17.78
N ALA A 131 57.07 -49.73 18.10
CA ALA A 131 58.32 -49.38 18.77
C ALA A 131 58.46 -50.07 20.14
N ALA A 132 57.38 -50.12 20.94
CA ALA A 132 57.38 -50.83 22.21
C ALA A 132 57.54 -52.37 22.04
N GLY A 133 56.94 -52.94 20.99
CA GLY A 133 57.10 -54.36 20.65
C GLY A 133 58.52 -54.71 20.20
N THR A 134 59.15 -53.88 19.36
CA THR A 134 60.54 -54.08 18.92
C THR A 134 61.56 -53.91 20.04
N GLY A 135 61.34 -52.96 20.95
CA GLY A 135 62.20 -52.78 22.13
C GLY A 135 62.21 -54.01 23.04
N ARG A 136 61.03 -54.58 23.31
CA ARG A 136 60.90 -55.84 24.07
C ARG A 136 61.55 -57.03 23.39
N ALA A 137 61.48 -57.12 22.05
CA ALA A 137 62.13 -58.19 21.30
C ALA A 137 63.67 -58.08 21.33
N ALA A 138 64.21 -56.87 21.32
CA ALA A 138 65.66 -56.64 21.46
C ALA A 138 66.17 -57.02 22.87
N GLU A 139 65.44 -56.65 23.94
CA GLU A 139 65.78 -57.04 25.33
C GLU A 139 65.68 -58.56 25.57
N ALA A 140 64.72 -59.23 24.93
CA ALA A 140 64.59 -60.69 25.01
C ALA A 140 65.68 -61.45 24.22
N GLY A 141 66.23 -60.85 23.16
CA GLY A 141 67.33 -61.41 22.38
C GLY A 141 68.70 -61.31 23.09
N GLU A 142 68.86 -60.34 23.99
CA GLU A 142 70.11 -60.13 24.75
C GLU A 142 70.20 -61.00 26.03
N THR A 143 69.08 -61.59 26.47
CA THR A 143 69.00 -62.45 27.67
C THR A 143 69.09 -63.96 27.39
N GLN A 144 69.17 -64.38 26.12
CA GLN A 144 69.50 -65.76 25.76
C GLN A 144 71.01 -65.91 25.54
N ASP A 145 71.72 -66.11 26.66
CA ASP A 145 73.14 -66.46 26.73
C ASP A 145 73.39 -67.85 26.07
N PRO A 146 74.23 -67.98 25.03
CA PRO A 146 74.44 -69.26 24.35
C PRO A 146 75.31 -70.28 25.12
N HIS A 147 75.76 -69.97 26.35
CA HIS A 147 76.88 -70.70 26.97
C HIS A 147 76.55 -71.75 28.05
N ALA A 148 75.29 -72.14 28.26
CA ALA A 148 74.92 -73.09 29.33
C ALA A 148 74.84 -74.59 28.94
N GLN A 149 75.38 -75.01 27.80
CA GLN A 149 75.60 -76.44 27.49
C GLN A 149 77.09 -76.77 27.68
N LEU A 150 77.59 -76.93 28.91
CA LEU A 150 78.84 -77.64 29.24
C LEU A 150 79.03 -77.66 30.78
N SER A 151 78.32 -78.52 31.50
CA SER A 151 78.78 -79.16 32.75
C SER A 151 77.69 -80.02 33.38
N GLY A 152 77.97 -81.30 33.59
CA GLY A 152 77.14 -82.20 34.39
C GLY A 152 76.99 -83.58 33.76
N SER A 153 78.11 -84.31 33.66
CA SER A 153 78.13 -85.78 33.57
C SER A 153 77.60 -86.42 34.86
#